data_AF-A0A9P0C3P9-F1
#
_entry.id   AF-A0A9P0C3P9-F1
#
_cell.length_a   1.000
_cell.length_b   1.000
_cell.length_c   1.000
_cell.angle_alpha   90.00
_cell.angle_beta   90.00
_cell.angle_gamma   90.00
#
_symmetry.space_group_name_H-M   'P 1'
#
loop_
_entity.id
_entity.type
_entity.pdbx_description
1 polymer ?
#
loop_
_entity_poly.entity_id
_entity_poly.type
_entity_poly.pdbx_seq_one_letter_code
_entity_poly.pdbx_strand_id
1 'polypeptide(L)'
;MCTVTIKPKLEPNHCQIAPSLQHDKVSERNRGLNSTCSNDIMAVVAERLSRGRNPAEDALSIQTIKCRPDEEVQYLQCPGEKKCKLPGDPNYVCLPWHKQPYYSQCACKDGRYRKKDGSCITKEECESLKCTGAHEKLECHSICDTVCESLDRQNKTHCPSTHGGCLRQCYCEDGYARDGQNNCIPIEQCGTLKQA
;
A
#
# COMPACT_ATOMS: atom_id res chain seq x y z
N MET A 1 -22.61 21.51 9.90
CA MET A 1 -22.60 20.82 8.59
C MET A 1 -21.49 21.43 7.77
N CYS A 2 -20.41 20.70 7.50
CA CYS A 2 -19.28 21.22 6.72
C CYS A 2 -19.42 20.71 5.28
N THR A 3 -19.82 21.58 4.37
CA THR A 3 -19.81 21.33 2.92
C THR A 3 -18.41 21.63 2.38
N VAL A 4 -17.73 20.62 1.86
CA VAL A 4 -16.45 20.80 1.14
C VAL A 4 -16.76 20.90 -0.36
N THR A 5 -16.58 22.10 -0.91
CA THR A 5 -16.68 22.34 -2.35
C THR A 5 -15.32 22.07 -3.00
N ILE A 6 -15.22 21.03 -3.83
CA ILE A 6 -14.00 20.72 -4.58
C ILE A 6 -13.99 21.56 -5.86
N LYS A 7 -13.07 22.53 -5.97
CA LYS A 7 -12.74 23.18 -7.25
C LYS A 7 -11.72 22.31 -7.98
N PRO A 8 -11.95 21.91 -9.25
CA PRO A 8 -10.91 21.27 -10.04
C PRO A 8 -9.91 22.33 -10.53
N LYS A 9 -8.68 22.29 -10.02
CA LYS A 9 -7.55 22.99 -10.64
C LYS A 9 -6.93 22.05 -11.68
N LEU A 10 -7.51 22.03 -12.88
CA LEU A 10 -6.89 21.44 -14.06
C LEU A 10 -5.97 22.52 -14.66
N GLU A 11 -4.66 22.32 -14.57
CA GLU A 11 -3.72 22.99 -15.46
C GLU A 11 -3.52 22.08 -16.70
N PRO A 12 -3.76 22.58 -17.93
CA PRO A 12 -3.51 21.82 -19.15
C PRO A 12 -2.02 21.97 -19.49
N ASN A 13 -1.38 20.90 -19.93
CA ASN A 13 -0.25 20.84 -20.89
C ASN A 13 0.71 19.70 -20.53
N HIS A 14 0.57 18.55 -21.21
CA HIS A 14 1.65 17.85 -21.91
C HIS A 14 1.15 16.49 -22.42
N CYS A 15 0.72 16.43 -23.67
CA CYS A 15 0.79 15.20 -24.45
C CYS A 15 1.29 15.59 -25.85
N GLN A 16 2.60 15.58 -26.02
CA GLN A 16 3.25 15.73 -27.32
C GLN A 16 3.15 14.39 -28.06
N ILE A 17 2.58 14.43 -29.26
CA ILE A 17 2.54 13.33 -30.22
C ILE A 17 3.84 13.38 -31.03
N ALA A 18 4.54 12.26 -31.15
CA ALA A 18 5.65 12.10 -32.10
C ALA A 18 5.20 11.24 -33.31
N PRO A 19 5.37 11.71 -34.56
CA PRO A 19 5.05 10.97 -35.78
C PRO A 19 6.32 10.47 -36.52
N SER A 20 6.28 9.31 -37.18
CA SER A 20 6.88 9.01 -38.51
C SER A 20 6.91 7.49 -38.83
N LEU A 21 6.26 7.06 -39.94
CA LEU A 21 6.83 6.60 -41.26
C LEU A 21 7.27 5.11 -41.22
N GLN A 22 7.02 4.21 -42.19
CA GLN A 22 6.60 4.27 -43.60
C GLN A 22 6.28 2.82 -44.10
N HIS A 23 5.26 2.68 -44.97
CA HIS A 23 5.12 1.84 -46.21
C HIS A 23 5.70 0.39 -46.23
N ASP A 24 5.00 -0.70 -46.63
CA ASP A 24 4.27 -0.91 -47.90
C ASP A 24 3.26 -2.10 -47.88
N LYS A 25 2.12 -1.88 -48.57
CA LYS A 25 1.22 -2.75 -49.38
C LYS A 25 0.75 -4.14 -48.87
N VAL A 26 -0.58 -4.31 -48.68
CA VAL A 26 -1.52 -5.01 -49.60
C VAL A 26 -2.96 -5.09 -49.02
N SER A 27 -3.93 -4.77 -49.90
CA SER A 27 -5.36 -5.12 -49.91
C SER A 27 -6.38 -4.27 -49.15
N GLU A 28 -7.30 -3.73 -49.95
CA GLU A 28 -8.36 -2.79 -49.63
C GLU A 28 -9.53 -3.46 -48.89
N ARG A 29 -9.89 -2.92 -47.72
CA ARG A 29 -11.30 -2.73 -47.29
C ARG A 29 -11.35 -1.80 -46.09
N ASN A 30 -12.23 -0.80 -46.20
CA ASN A 30 -12.61 0.19 -45.17
C ASN A 30 -11.68 1.40 -44.99
N ARG A 31 -11.68 2.27 -46.01
CA ARG A 31 -11.53 3.72 -45.79
C ARG A 31 -12.81 4.27 -45.17
N GLY A 32 -12.66 5.06 -44.11
CA GLY A 32 -13.58 6.15 -43.82
C GLY A 32 -14.35 6.05 -42.50
N LEU A 33 -13.66 6.20 -41.37
CA LEU A 33 -14.24 6.81 -40.17
C LEU A 33 -13.18 7.70 -39.53
N ASN A 34 -12.95 8.85 -40.15
CA ASN A 34 -12.48 10.00 -39.41
C ASN A 34 -13.26 11.23 -39.88
N SER A 35 -13.76 11.96 -38.89
CA SER A 35 -14.41 13.27 -38.96
C SER A 35 -15.62 13.41 -39.89
N THR A 36 -16.81 13.50 -39.29
CA THR A 36 -17.62 14.73 -39.34
C THR A 36 -18.87 14.54 -38.48
N CYS A 37 -19.10 15.49 -37.56
CA CYS A 37 -20.41 15.70 -36.95
C CYS A 37 -21.42 15.92 -38.09
N SER A 38 -22.35 14.99 -38.27
CA SER A 38 -23.50 15.19 -39.17
C SER A 38 -24.78 14.93 -38.38
N ASN A 39 -25.69 15.88 -38.46
CA ASN A 39 -26.86 16.08 -37.60
C ASN A 39 -28.00 15.05 -37.76
N ASP A 40 -27.76 13.86 -38.30
CA ASP A 40 -28.84 12.92 -38.68
C ASP A 40 -29.04 11.74 -37.71
N ILE A 41 -28.30 11.66 -36.60
CA ILE A 41 -28.55 10.66 -35.53
C ILE A 41 -29.54 11.19 -34.47
N MET A 42 -30.18 12.33 -34.69
CA MET A 42 -31.24 12.83 -33.81
C MET A 42 -32.64 12.30 -34.15
N ALA A 43 -32.84 11.64 -35.29
CA ALA A 43 -34.18 11.22 -35.72
C ALA A 43 -34.59 9.80 -35.26
N VAL A 44 -33.65 8.88 -34.98
CA VAL A 44 -34.00 7.51 -34.56
C VAL A 44 -34.07 7.37 -33.03
N VAL A 45 -33.51 8.32 -32.28
CA VAL A 45 -33.56 8.33 -30.80
C VAL A 45 -34.86 8.95 -30.28
N ALA A 46 -35.57 9.74 -31.09
CA ALA A 46 -36.72 10.53 -30.66
C ALA A 46 -38.03 9.73 -30.47
N GLU A 47 -38.17 8.51 -31.00
CA GLU A 47 -39.42 7.73 -30.89
C GLU A 47 -39.45 6.74 -29.71
N ARG A 48 -38.33 6.54 -29.02
CA ARG A 48 -38.27 5.71 -27.79
C ARG A 48 -38.41 6.52 -26.49
N LEU A 49 -38.76 7.80 -26.59
CA LEU A 49 -38.97 8.72 -25.46
C LEU A 49 -40.44 8.83 -24.99
N SER A 50 -41.32 7.90 -25.37
CA SER A 50 -42.73 7.87 -24.92
C SER A 50 -43.03 6.82 -23.83
N ARG A 51 -42.02 6.11 -23.33
CA ARG A 51 -42.14 5.27 -22.12
C ARG A 51 -41.22 5.82 -21.05
N GLY A 52 -41.76 6.78 -20.30
CA GLY A 52 -41.07 7.49 -19.22
C GLY A 52 -40.28 6.55 -18.32
N ARG A 53 -38.97 6.57 -18.50
CA ARG A 53 -38.00 6.20 -17.49
C ARG A 53 -37.18 7.44 -17.25
N ASN A 54 -37.27 7.99 -16.04
CA ASN A 54 -36.52 9.17 -15.68
C ASN A 54 -35.02 8.85 -15.81
N PRO A 55 -34.24 9.60 -16.61
CA PRO A 55 -32.79 9.41 -16.71
C PRO A 55 -32.07 9.62 -15.37
N ALA A 56 -32.74 10.25 -14.39
CA ALA A 56 -32.26 10.42 -13.03
C ALA A 56 -32.36 9.13 -12.17
N GLU A 57 -33.22 8.18 -12.53
CA GLU A 57 -33.36 6.91 -11.77
C GLU A 57 -32.50 5.78 -12.35
N ASP A 58 -32.13 5.84 -13.64
CA ASP A 58 -31.11 4.94 -14.21
C ASP A 58 -29.66 5.42 -13.92
N ALA A 59 -29.49 6.60 -13.34
CA ALA A 59 -28.22 7.05 -12.75
C ALA A 59 -27.99 6.51 -11.32
N LEU A 60 -28.92 5.70 -10.80
CA LEU A 60 -28.90 5.19 -9.43
C LEU A 60 -28.44 3.73 -9.37
N SER A 61 -27.24 3.47 -9.88
CA SER A 61 -26.49 2.26 -9.49
C SER A 61 -24.97 2.46 -9.55
N ILE A 62 -24.47 3.70 -9.43
CA ILE A 62 -23.16 3.86 -8.80
C ILE A 62 -23.43 3.62 -7.32
N GLN A 63 -23.26 2.37 -6.89
CA GLN A 63 -23.24 2.02 -5.49
C GLN A 63 -22.14 2.89 -4.88
N THR A 64 -22.52 4.01 -4.25
CA THR A 64 -21.56 4.88 -3.57
C THR A 64 -20.90 4.01 -2.53
N ILE A 65 -19.62 3.68 -2.74
CA ILE A 65 -18.87 2.81 -1.86
C ILE A 65 -18.84 3.51 -0.49
N LYS A 66 -19.56 2.95 0.48
CA LYS A 66 -19.58 3.47 1.86
C LYS A 66 -18.48 2.78 2.65
N CYS A 67 -17.45 3.54 3.00
CA CYS A 67 -16.32 3.05 3.80
C CYS A 67 -16.54 3.27 5.29
N ARG A 68 -15.74 2.58 6.11
CA ARG A 68 -15.71 2.83 7.56
C ARG A 68 -15.05 4.19 7.88
N PRO A 69 -15.23 4.74 9.10
CA PRO A 69 -14.72 6.07 9.44
C PRO A 69 -13.20 6.25 9.29
N ASP A 70 -12.42 5.17 9.41
CA ASP A 70 -10.96 5.09 9.28
C ASP A 70 -10.48 4.72 7.87
N GLU A 71 -11.40 4.62 6.92
CA GLU A 71 -11.16 4.26 5.53
C GLU A 71 -11.64 5.36 4.58
N GLU A 72 -11.14 5.32 3.36
CA GLU A 72 -11.59 6.14 2.25
C GLU A 72 -11.54 5.35 0.94
N VAL A 73 -12.30 5.81 -0.06
CA VAL A 73 -12.25 5.19 -1.39
C VAL A 73 -10.91 5.55 -2.04
N GLN A 74 -10.07 4.56 -2.28
CA GLN A 74 -8.79 4.73 -2.96
C GLN A 74 -8.75 3.93 -4.26
N TYR A 75 -8.05 4.48 -5.25
CA TYR A 75 -7.76 3.83 -6.53
C TYR A 75 -6.39 3.13 -6.42
N LEU A 76 -6.40 1.80 -6.35
CA LEU A 76 -5.23 1.00 -6.01
C LEU A 76 -4.79 0.15 -7.20
N GLN A 77 -3.48 -0.09 -7.26
CA GLN A 77 -2.87 -1.09 -8.14
C GLN A 77 -2.22 -2.16 -7.26
N CYS A 78 -2.00 -3.36 -7.81
CA CYS A 78 -1.21 -4.40 -7.14
C CYS A 78 0.10 -3.80 -6.56
N PRO A 79 0.47 -4.06 -5.29
CA PRO A 79 -0.03 -5.10 -4.38
C PRO A 79 -1.33 -4.77 -3.62
N GLY A 80 -1.96 -3.64 -3.94
CA GLY A 80 -3.16 -3.15 -3.30
C GLY A 80 -2.85 -2.26 -2.10
N GLU A 81 -3.78 -2.23 -1.15
CA GLU A 81 -3.64 -1.44 0.08
C GLU A 81 -2.47 -1.93 0.94
N LYS A 82 -1.94 -1.03 1.79
CA LYS A 82 -0.91 -1.37 2.76
C LYS A 82 -1.50 -2.25 3.86
N LYS A 83 -0.99 -3.48 3.96
CA LYS A 83 -1.32 -4.42 5.04
C LYS A 83 -0.23 -4.40 6.09
N CYS A 84 -0.61 -4.56 7.35
CA CYS A 84 0.36 -4.75 8.42
C CYS A 84 0.98 -6.15 8.27
N LYS A 85 2.23 -6.22 7.77
CA LYS A 85 2.97 -7.48 7.57
C LYS A 85 3.65 -7.91 8.86
N LEU A 86 3.16 -8.98 9.46
CA LEU A 86 3.75 -9.67 10.60
C LEU A 86 4.76 -10.73 10.15
N PRO A 87 5.70 -11.16 11.01
CA PRO A 87 6.55 -12.31 10.73
C PRO A 87 5.71 -13.54 10.36
N GLY A 88 6.02 -14.17 9.22
CA GLY A 88 5.27 -15.32 8.69
C GLY A 88 4.16 -14.97 7.71
N ASP A 89 3.82 -13.69 7.51
CA ASP A 89 2.87 -13.31 6.47
C ASP A 89 3.45 -13.55 5.06
N PRO A 90 2.68 -14.16 4.14
CA PRO A 90 3.14 -14.40 2.79
C PRO A 90 3.43 -13.08 2.08
N ASN A 91 4.59 -13.00 1.44
CA ASN A 91 4.91 -11.86 0.58
C ASN A 91 4.01 -11.90 -0.65
N TYR A 92 3.09 -10.96 -0.73
CA TYR A 92 2.32 -10.75 -1.95
C TYR A 92 3.20 -10.03 -2.98
N VAL A 93 3.57 -10.77 -4.03
CA VAL A 93 4.36 -10.25 -5.15
C VAL A 93 3.42 -9.99 -6.32
N CYS A 94 3.52 -8.81 -6.91
CA CYS A 94 2.86 -8.52 -8.16
C CYS A 94 3.60 -9.19 -9.29
N LEU A 95 3.02 -10.26 -9.83
CA LEU A 95 3.59 -10.92 -10.99
C LEU A 95 3.58 -9.95 -12.19
N PRO A 96 4.59 -9.98 -13.08
CA PRO A 96 4.65 -9.09 -14.25
C PRO A 96 3.41 -9.16 -15.17
N TRP A 97 2.74 -10.31 -15.19
CA TRP A 97 1.50 -10.55 -15.93
C TRP A 97 0.26 -9.98 -15.21
N HIS A 98 0.38 -9.62 -13.92
CA HIS A 98 -0.62 -8.86 -13.17
C HIS A 98 -0.47 -7.36 -13.43
N LYS A 99 -0.48 -6.95 -14.70
CA LYS A 99 -0.84 -5.58 -15.08
C LYS A 99 -2.34 -5.39 -14.84
N GLN A 100 -2.78 -5.55 -13.60
CA GLN A 100 -4.16 -5.32 -13.22
C GLN A 100 -4.44 -3.82 -13.45
N PRO A 101 -5.57 -3.48 -14.10
CA PRO A 101 -6.02 -2.10 -14.12
C PRO A 101 -6.20 -1.61 -12.69
N TYR A 102 -6.08 -0.30 -12.49
CA TYR A 102 -6.40 0.27 -11.18
C TYR A 102 -7.85 -0.06 -10.81
N TYR A 103 -8.09 -0.40 -9.55
CA TYR A 103 -9.42 -0.69 -9.01
C TYR A 103 -9.72 0.18 -7.80
N SER A 104 -10.99 0.57 -7.62
CA SER A 104 -11.43 1.31 -6.44
C SER A 104 -11.92 0.37 -5.34
N GLN A 105 -11.50 0.65 -4.10
CA GLN A 105 -12.05 -0.02 -2.91
C GLN A 105 -11.94 0.90 -1.69
N CYS A 106 -12.61 0.54 -0.60
CA CYS A 106 -12.29 1.12 0.71
C CYS A 106 -10.92 0.65 1.16
N ALA A 107 -10.02 1.60 1.40
CA ALA A 107 -8.70 1.35 1.93
C ALA A 107 -8.49 2.20 3.17
N CYS A 108 -7.57 1.77 4.03
CA CYS A 108 -7.17 2.57 5.18
C CYS A 108 -6.65 3.93 4.71
N LYS A 109 -7.06 4.99 5.41
CA LYS A 109 -6.56 6.35 5.14
C LYS A 109 -5.04 6.40 5.12
N ASP A 110 -4.50 7.39 4.43
CA ASP A 110 -3.06 7.58 4.28
C ASP A 110 -2.28 7.45 5.61
N GLY A 111 -1.19 6.69 5.55
CA GLY A 111 -0.31 6.42 6.70
C GLY A 111 -0.74 5.26 7.60
N ARG A 112 -1.93 4.67 7.38
CA ARG A 112 -2.41 3.51 8.14
C ARG A 112 -2.21 2.18 7.40
N TYR A 113 -2.24 1.09 8.17
CA TYR A 113 -2.05 -0.27 7.70
C TYR A 113 -3.25 -1.12 8.11
N ARG A 114 -3.75 -1.97 7.20
CA ARG A 114 -4.85 -2.89 7.52
C ARG A 114 -4.31 -4.11 8.28
N LYS A 115 -4.86 -4.36 9.47
CA LYS A 115 -4.62 -5.58 10.25
C LYS A 115 -5.51 -6.73 9.75
N LYS A 116 -5.18 -7.97 10.11
CA LYS A 116 -5.96 -9.18 9.74
C LYS A 116 -7.42 -9.15 10.20
N ASP A 117 -7.74 -8.44 11.29
CA ASP A 117 -9.12 -8.22 11.77
C ASP A 117 -9.89 -7.16 10.96
N GLY A 118 -9.22 -6.54 9.99
CA GLY A 118 -9.77 -5.51 9.12
C GLY A 118 -9.61 -4.09 9.64
N SER A 119 -9.12 -3.86 10.86
CA SER A 119 -8.97 -2.51 11.43
C SER A 119 -7.77 -1.76 10.83
N CYS A 120 -7.87 -0.44 10.73
CA CYS A 120 -6.76 0.41 10.26
C CYS A 120 -5.94 0.96 11.42
N ILE A 121 -4.70 0.49 11.55
CA ILE A 121 -3.76 0.86 12.61
C ILE A 121 -2.64 1.76 12.10
N THR A 122 -1.94 2.48 12.97
CA THR A 122 -0.78 3.28 12.59
C THR A 122 0.42 2.40 12.25
N LYS A 123 1.48 3.00 11.71
CA LYS A 123 2.73 2.30 11.45
C LYS A 123 3.34 1.78 12.75
N GLU A 124 3.32 2.59 13.79
CA GLU A 124 3.89 2.30 15.11
C GLU A 124 3.15 1.14 15.78
N GLU A 125 1.80 1.15 15.72
CA GLU A 125 0.97 0.03 16.16
C GLU A 125 1.24 -1.25 15.34
N CYS A 126 1.49 -1.13 14.04
CA CYS A 126 1.85 -2.28 13.22
C CYS A 126 3.24 -2.83 13.58
N GLU A 127 4.20 -1.96 13.89
CA GLU A 127 5.56 -2.34 14.28
C GLU A 127 5.60 -3.00 15.66
N SER A 128 4.78 -2.53 16.61
CA SER A 128 4.65 -3.17 17.93
C SER A 128 4.05 -4.57 17.85
N LEU A 129 3.23 -4.88 16.84
CA LEU A 129 2.72 -6.24 16.65
C LEU A 129 3.77 -7.22 16.14
N LYS A 130 4.92 -6.75 15.62
CA LYS A 130 5.96 -7.65 15.09
C LYS A 130 6.89 -8.20 16.17
N CYS A 131 7.02 -7.46 17.28
CA CYS A 131 7.87 -7.82 18.41
C CYS A 131 6.98 -7.95 19.64
N THR A 132 6.79 -9.19 20.10
CA THR A 132 5.86 -9.50 21.19
C THR A 132 6.55 -9.65 22.54
N GLY A 133 7.89 -9.71 22.57
CA GLY A 133 8.65 -9.72 23.80
C GLY A 133 8.58 -8.38 24.52
N ALA A 134 8.62 -8.42 25.85
CA ALA A 134 8.79 -7.22 26.66
C ALA A 134 10.13 -6.56 26.31
N HIS A 135 10.14 -5.22 26.23
CA HIS A 135 11.33 -4.43 25.90
C HIS A 135 11.97 -4.81 24.55
N GLU A 136 11.15 -5.24 23.59
CA GLU A 136 11.57 -5.44 22.21
C GLU A 136 11.00 -4.34 21.31
N LYS A 137 11.80 -3.93 20.34
CA LYS A 137 11.39 -2.97 19.32
C LYS A 137 11.88 -3.40 17.95
N LEU A 138 11.02 -3.25 16.95
CA LEU A 138 11.39 -3.52 15.57
C LEU A 138 12.28 -2.40 15.04
N GLU A 139 13.57 -2.68 14.90
CA GLU A 139 14.55 -1.71 14.44
C GLU A 139 15.39 -2.26 13.29
N CYS A 140 16.15 -1.40 12.63
CA CYS A 140 17.00 -1.70 11.47
C CYS A 140 18.44 -1.39 11.89
N HIS A 141 19.15 -2.40 12.36
CA HIS A 141 20.49 -2.29 12.95
C HIS A 141 21.44 -3.33 12.33
N SER A 142 22.66 -3.43 12.86
CA SER A 142 23.61 -4.48 12.48
C SER A 142 23.08 -5.87 12.84
N ILE A 143 23.73 -6.94 12.37
CA ILE A 143 23.35 -8.32 12.73
C ILE A 143 23.48 -8.62 14.24
N CYS A 144 24.27 -7.83 14.96
CA CYS A 144 24.45 -8.01 16.39
C CYS A 144 23.27 -7.42 17.17
N ASP A 145 22.68 -8.20 18.07
CA ASP A 145 21.80 -7.70 19.13
C ASP A 145 22.61 -7.42 20.41
N THR A 146 22.01 -6.75 21.38
CA THR A 146 22.58 -6.60 22.72
C THR A 146 22.25 -7.86 23.53
N VAL A 147 23.21 -8.77 23.70
CA VAL A 147 23.01 -10.07 24.36
C VAL A 147 23.90 -10.17 25.59
N CYS A 148 23.37 -10.64 26.72
CA CYS A 148 24.08 -10.72 27.99
C CYS A 148 25.39 -11.53 27.91
N GLU A 149 25.41 -12.63 27.15
CA GLU A 149 26.57 -13.53 27.03
C GLU A 149 27.77 -12.90 26.27
N SER A 150 27.49 -11.97 25.36
CA SER A 150 28.51 -11.36 24.50
C SER A 150 28.65 -9.86 24.70
N LEU A 151 28.02 -9.29 25.72
CA LEU A 151 27.91 -7.84 25.93
C LEU A 151 29.28 -7.14 26.05
N ASP A 152 30.27 -7.87 26.54
CA ASP A 152 31.67 -7.44 26.69
C ASP A 152 32.43 -7.39 25.35
N ARG A 153 31.97 -8.16 24.36
CA ARG A 153 32.63 -8.32 23.04
C ARG A 153 31.91 -7.58 21.93
N GLN A 154 30.58 -7.50 22.01
CA GLN A 154 29.74 -6.87 21.00
C GLN A 154 28.42 -6.41 21.58
N ASN A 155 27.80 -5.45 20.89
CA ASN A 155 26.41 -5.08 21.10
C ASN A 155 25.82 -4.51 19.81
N LYS A 156 24.56 -4.08 19.88
CA LYS A 156 23.81 -3.50 18.76
C LYS A 156 24.50 -2.31 18.07
N THR A 157 25.28 -1.49 18.78
CA THR A 157 25.99 -0.32 18.24
C THR A 157 27.48 -0.59 17.97
N HIS A 158 28.05 -1.62 18.59
CA HIS A 158 29.44 -2.03 18.47
C HIS A 158 29.51 -3.49 18.01
N CYS A 159 29.15 -3.70 16.74
CA CYS A 159 29.16 -5.00 16.10
C CYS A 159 30.46 -5.18 15.30
N PRO A 160 31.26 -6.24 15.57
CA PRO A 160 32.48 -6.51 14.81
C PRO A 160 32.23 -6.80 13.31
N SER A 161 31.01 -7.19 12.96
CA SER A 161 30.64 -7.50 11.57
C SER A 161 30.39 -6.23 10.76
N THR A 162 30.98 -6.17 9.58
CA THR A 162 30.90 -5.05 8.64
C THR A 162 29.89 -5.26 7.52
N HIS A 163 28.96 -6.22 7.64
CA HIS A 163 27.90 -6.38 6.65
C HIS A 163 27.09 -5.07 6.54
N GLY A 164 27.22 -4.37 5.41
CA GLY A 164 26.69 -3.02 5.19
C GLY A 164 25.17 -2.90 5.02
N GLY A 165 24.42 -3.93 5.42
CA GLY A 165 22.97 -3.95 5.38
C GLY A 165 22.40 -3.89 6.80
N CYS A 166 21.34 -3.10 7.00
CA CYS A 166 20.59 -3.22 8.24
C CYS A 166 19.72 -4.47 8.21
N LEU A 167 19.78 -5.26 9.27
CA LEU A 167 18.87 -6.36 9.52
C LEU A 167 17.66 -5.79 10.27
N ARG A 168 16.46 -5.92 9.68
CA ARG A 168 15.23 -5.47 10.33
C ARG A 168 14.65 -6.62 11.16
N GLN A 169 14.83 -6.57 12.47
CA GLN A 169 14.38 -7.59 13.42
C GLN A 169 14.00 -6.95 14.76
N CYS A 170 13.53 -7.77 15.69
CA CYS A 170 13.23 -7.36 17.06
C CYS A 170 14.53 -7.29 17.85
N TYR A 171 14.95 -6.08 18.18
CA TYR A 171 16.09 -5.81 19.05
C TYR A 171 15.58 -5.49 20.45
N CYS A 172 16.39 -5.77 21.47
CA CYS A 172 16.12 -5.21 22.79
C CYS A 172 16.19 -3.68 22.74
N GLU A 173 15.28 -3.03 23.47
CA GLU A 173 15.31 -1.58 23.67
C GLU A 173 16.63 -1.15 24.31
N ASP A 174 17.01 0.11 24.09
CA ASP A 174 18.23 0.65 24.67
C ASP A 174 18.17 0.59 26.22
N GLY A 175 19.20 0.02 26.85
CA GLY A 175 19.22 -0.28 28.30
C GLY A 175 18.85 -1.73 28.65
N TYR A 176 18.37 -2.52 27.68
CA TYR A 176 18.03 -3.93 27.84
C TYR A 176 18.98 -4.83 27.01
N ALA A 177 19.15 -6.06 27.48
CA ALA A 177 19.94 -7.10 26.83
C ALA A 177 19.20 -8.43 26.87
N ARG A 178 19.38 -9.22 25.81
CA ARG A 178 18.75 -10.54 25.69
C ARG A 178 19.46 -11.56 26.59
N ASP A 179 18.69 -12.24 27.42
CA ASP A 179 19.15 -13.37 28.24
C ASP A 179 19.20 -14.69 27.43
N GLY A 180 19.63 -15.78 28.09
CA GLY A 180 19.68 -17.11 27.47
C GLY A 180 18.30 -17.74 27.20
N GLN A 181 17.24 -17.14 27.73
CA GLN A 181 15.84 -17.54 27.55
C GLN A 181 15.14 -16.71 26.46
N ASN A 182 15.88 -15.85 25.74
CA ASN A 182 15.40 -14.92 24.72
C ASN A 182 14.55 -13.73 25.25
N ASN A 183 14.63 -13.40 26.53
CA ASN A 183 13.95 -12.22 27.09
C ASN A 183 14.89 -11.01 27.13
N CYS A 184 14.37 -9.83 26.81
CA CYS A 184 15.09 -8.58 27.03
C CYS A 184 14.95 -8.15 28.49
N ILE A 185 16.04 -8.27 29.24
CA ILE A 185 16.14 -7.88 30.66
C ILE A 185 17.03 -6.63 30.80
N PRO A 186 16.90 -5.84 31.88
CA PRO A 186 17.82 -4.74 32.13
C PRO A 186 19.28 -5.22 32.10
N ILE A 187 20.18 -4.49 31.44
CA ILE A 187 21.60 -4.87 31.29
C ILE A 187 22.27 -5.21 32.63
N GLU A 188 21.89 -4.49 33.69
CA GLU A 188 22.39 -4.68 35.05
C GLU A 188 22.11 -6.10 35.60
N GLN A 189 21.09 -6.79 35.07
CA GLN A 189 20.70 -8.14 35.46
C GLN A 189 21.43 -9.25 34.67
N CYS A 190 22.25 -8.91 33.65
CA CYS A 190 23.00 -9.91 32.90
C CYS A 190 24.02 -10.69 33.76
N GLY A 191 24.50 -10.09 34.86
CA GLY A 191 25.48 -10.71 35.76
C GLY A 191 24.87 -11.64 36.81
N THR A 192 23.56 -11.55 37.07
CA THR A 192 22.88 -12.29 38.14
C THR A 192 22.31 -13.64 37.69
N LEU A 193 22.17 -13.87 36.38
CA LEU A 193 21.63 -15.12 35.82
C LEU A 193 22.68 -16.20 35.53
N LYS A 194 23.96 -15.97 35.84
CA LYS A 194 25.05 -16.95 35.62
C LYS A 194 25.08 -18.12 36.62
N GLN A 195 24.10 -18.25 37.52
CA GLN A 195 24.08 -19.28 38.57
C GLN A 195 22.66 -19.83 38.76
N ALA A 196 22.28 -20.78 37.91
CA ALA A 196 21.26 -21.80 38.20
C ALA A 196 21.61 -23.08 37.46
#